data_AF-V7AL91-F1
#
_entry.id   AF-V7AL91-F1
#
_cell.length_a   1.000
_cell.length_b   1.000
_cell.length_c   1.000
_cell.angle_alpha   90.00
_cell.angle_beta   90.00
_cell.angle_gamma   90.00
#
_symmetry.space_group_name_H-M   'P 1'
#
loop_
_entity.id
_entity.type
_entity.pdbx_description
1 polymer ?
#
loop_
_entity_poly.entity_id
_entity_poly.type
_entity_poly.pdbx_seq_one_letter_code
_entity_poly.pdbx_strand_id
1 'polypeptide(L)'
;MALELVGGALLSAFLQVAFQKLASPQILDFFHARELDQKLLNKLETKLHSINSLADDAERKQFTDPHVRNWLLKVKDAVLDAEDLLDDIQKLSKSQVDTESESQSCLGCTYKVPNFVKSSPISSLNKETECRMEQILDDLEFLSSQRGDLGLKTASGVGYGLSSELPQKSQTTSLVVGTDIYDRDHDRELIFMAEIMINN
;
A
#
# COMPACT_ATOMS: atom_id res chain seq x y z
N MET A 1 -23.40 6.50 0.83
CA MET A 1 -22.36 7.00 -0.09
C MET A 1 -21.50 5.81 -0.48
N ALA A 2 -21.59 5.39 -1.74
CA ALA A 2 -20.80 4.26 -2.23
C ALA A 2 -19.35 4.72 -2.37
N LEU A 3 -18.44 4.00 -1.71
CA LEU A 3 -17.02 4.12 -1.98
C LEU A 3 -16.82 3.53 -3.39
N GLU A 4 -16.81 4.38 -4.42
CA GLU A 4 -16.34 3.97 -5.73
C GLU A 4 -14.85 3.65 -5.59
N LEU A 5 -14.56 2.37 -5.38
CA LEU A 5 -13.23 1.80 -5.37
C LEU A 5 -12.68 1.92 -6.79
N VAL A 6 -12.00 3.04 -7.05
CA VAL A 6 -11.18 3.27 -8.23
C VAL A 6 -10.21 2.10 -8.38
N GLY A 7 -10.48 1.22 -9.34
CA GLY A 7 -9.85 -0.08 -9.50
C GLY A 7 -8.43 -0.06 -10.05
N GLY A 8 -7.49 0.61 -9.37
CA GLY A 8 -6.07 0.57 -9.74
C GLY A 8 -5.16 1.54 -8.98
N ALA A 9 -5.45 1.84 -7.71
CA ALA A 9 -4.55 2.64 -6.89
C ALA A 9 -4.59 2.25 -5.40
N LEU A 10 -4.99 1.01 -5.10
CA LEU A 10 -5.21 0.62 -3.72
C LEU A 10 -3.87 0.39 -3.03
N LEU A 11 -2.98 -0.38 -3.64
CA LEU A 11 -1.67 -0.70 -3.05
C LEU A 11 -0.75 0.53 -2.98
N SER A 12 -0.70 1.33 -4.04
CA SER A 12 0.12 2.55 -4.08
C SER A 12 -0.30 3.56 -3.01
N ALA A 13 -1.59 3.64 -2.67
CA ALA A 13 -2.08 4.49 -1.59
C ALA A 13 -1.60 4.02 -0.20
N PHE A 14 -1.65 2.71 0.09
CA PHE A 14 -1.09 2.15 1.32
C PHE A 14 0.42 2.40 1.41
N LEU A 15 1.16 2.13 0.33
CA LEU A 15 2.60 2.38 0.28
C LEU A 15 2.94 3.86 0.51
N GLN A 16 2.13 4.79 -0.01
CA GLN A 16 2.30 6.22 0.25
C GLN A 16 2.17 6.55 1.75
N VAL A 17 1.21 5.94 2.45
CA VAL A 17 1.05 6.12 3.90
C VAL A 17 2.26 5.55 4.63
N ALA A 18 2.73 4.35 4.27
CA ALA A 18 3.94 3.77 4.83
C ALA A 18 5.17 4.67 4.65
N PHE A 19 5.38 5.24 3.45
CA PHE A 19 6.48 6.19 3.20
C PHE A 19 6.37 7.47 4.03
N GLN A 20 5.15 8.02 4.19
CA GLN A 20 4.94 9.19 5.04
C GLN A 20 5.25 8.89 6.52
N LYS A 21 4.87 7.70 7.00
CA LYS A 21 5.18 7.25 8.36
C LYS A 21 6.68 7.04 8.54
N LEU A 22 7.37 6.42 7.59
CA LEU A 22 8.84 6.23 7.61
C LEU A 22 9.60 7.55 7.65
N ALA A 23 9.13 8.55 6.89
CA ALA A 23 9.71 9.90 6.87
C ALA A 23 9.29 10.77 8.08
N SER A 24 8.45 10.24 8.99
CA SER A 24 8.00 10.98 10.16
C SER A 24 9.15 11.19 11.15
N PRO A 25 9.31 12.41 11.71
CA PRO A 25 10.30 12.67 12.76
C PRO A 25 10.16 11.70 13.93
N GLN A 26 8.94 11.29 14.27
CA GLN A 26 8.69 10.37 15.39
C GLN A 26 9.39 9.01 15.21
N ILE A 27 9.39 8.49 13.97
CA ILE A 27 10.09 7.22 13.67
C ILE A 27 11.60 7.46 13.69
N LEU A 28 12.07 8.51 13.01
CA LEU A 28 13.50 8.81 12.93
C LEU A 28 14.13 9.08 14.31
N ASP A 29 13.45 9.89 15.12
CA ASP A 29 13.85 10.24 16.48
C ASP A 29 13.81 9.02 17.40
N PHE A 30 12.83 8.11 17.24
CA PHE A 30 12.77 6.87 18.01
C PHE A 30 13.98 5.97 17.73
N PHE A 31 14.32 5.77 16.45
CA PHE A 31 15.49 4.96 16.07
C PHE A 31 16.80 5.61 16.54
N HIS A 32 16.89 6.94 16.45
CA HIS A 32 18.05 7.69 16.91
C HIS A 32 18.20 7.66 18.45
N ALA A 33 17.13 7.97 19.19
CA ALA A 33 17.14 8.04 20.65
C ALA A 33 17.40 6.68 21.32
N ARG A 34 17.04 5.60 20.65
CA ARG A 34 17.18 4.23 21.17
C ARG A 34 18.37 3.47 20.58
N GLU A 35 19.21 4.15 19.79
CA GLU A 35 20.37 3.57 19.10
C GLU A 35 20.04 2.31 18.28
N LEU A 36 18.85 2.27 17.67
CA LEU A 36 18.41 1.17 16.82
C LEU A 36 19.12 1.19 15.46
N ASP A 37 19.17 0.04 14.77
CA ASP A 37 19.82 -0.04 13.47
C ASP A 37 19.06 0.76 12.39
N GLN A 38 19.57 1.95 12.07
CA GLN A 38 19.05 2.78 10.98
C GLN A 38 19.13 2.09 9.61
N LYS A 39 20.02 1.11 9.43
CA LYS A 39 20.07 0.32 8.20
C LYS A 39 18.81 -0.50 8.02
N LEU A 40 18.16 -0.91 9.12
CA LEU A 40 16.93 -1.68 9.07
C LEU A 40 15.77 -0.83 8.51
N LEU A 41 15.69 0.43 8.94
CA LEU A 41 14.72 1.40 8.42
C LEU A 41 14.94 1.68 6.92
N ASN A 42 16.19 1.92 6.52
CA ASN A 42 16.54 2.16 5.11
C ASN A 42 16.28 0.94 4.22
N LYS A 43 16.50 -0.28 4.75
CA LYS A 43 16.15 -1.52 4.05
C LYS A 43 14.65 -1.62 3.84
N LEU A 44 13.83 -1.30 4.84
CA LEU A 44 12.38 -1.37 4.72
C LEU A 44 11.89 -0.42 3.63
N GLU A 45 12.33 0.84 3.68
CA GLU A 45 12.03 1.85 2.65
C GLU A 45 12.40 1.35 1.25
N THR A 46 13.60 0.79 1.09
CA THR A 46 14.08 0.24 -0.19
C THR A 46 13.21 -0.91 -0.70
N LYS A 47 12.82 -1.85 0.18
CA LYS A 47 11.98 -2.99 -0.19
C LYS A 47 10.57 -2.54 -0.56
N LEU A 48 9.98 -1.61 0.19
CA LEU A 48 8.69 -1.02 -0.14
C LEU A 48 8.72 -0.29 -1.49
N HIS A 49 9.80 0.44 -1.80
CA HIS A 49 9.98 1.04 -3.13
C HIS A 49 10.06 -0.01 -4.25
N SER A 50 10.77 -1.11 -4.01
CA SER A 50 10.84 -2.22 -4.96
C SER A 50 9.45 -2.78 -5.25
N ILE A 51 8.61 -2.96 -4.23
CA ILE A 51 7.23 -3.41 -4.40
C ILE A 51 6.38 -2.35 -5.11
N ASN A 52 6.50 -1.08 -4.72
CA ASN A 52 5.76 0.03 -5.32
C ASN A 52 5.98 0.12 -6.84
N SER A 53 7.20 -0.14 -7.30
CA SER A 53 7.54 -0.15 -8.72
C SER A 53 6.79 -1.22 -9.54
N LEU A 54 6.27 -2.25 -8.87
CA LEU A 54 5.51 -3.36 -9.47
C LEU A 54 3.98 -3.19 -9.31
N ALA A 55 3.54 -2.27 -8.45
CA ALA A 55 2.15 -2.12 -8.06
C ALA A 55 1.23 -1.89 -9.27
N ASP A 56 1.58 -0.94 -10.14
CA ASP A 56 0.77 -0.60 -11.32
C ASP A 56 0.54 -1.79 -12.26
N ASP A 57 1.59 -2.59 -12.54
CA ASP A 57 1.48 -3.75 -13.44
C ASP A 57 0.71 -4.89 -12.76
N ALA A 58 0.94 -5.10 -11.46
CA ALA A 58 0.26 -6.13 -10.68
C ALA A 58 -1.26 -5.84 -10.54
N GLU A 59 -1.64 -4.60 -10.24
CA GLU A 59 -3.05 -4.19 -10.12
C GLU A 59 -3.80 -4.29 -11.46
N ARG A 60 -3.12 -4.08 -12.59
CA ARG A 60 -3.70 -4.31 -13.92
C ARG A 60 -3.89 -5.81 -14.20
N LYS A 61 -2.91 -6.63 -13.84
CA LYS A 61 -2.90 -8.07 -14.10
C LYS A 61 -3.75 -8.88 -13.14
N GLN A 62 -4.14 -8.35 -11.98
CA GLN A 62 -4.95 -9.06 -10.98
C GLN A 62 -6.29 -9.58 -11.53
N PHE A 63 -6.82 -8.95 -12.58
CA PHE A 63 -8.09 -9.34 -13.20
C PHE A 63 -7.94 -10.46 -14.23
N THR A 64 -6.71 -10.73 -14.68
CA THR A 64 -6.41 -11.70 -15.75
C THR A 64 -5.61 -12.89 -15.22
N ASP A 65 -4.75 -12.68 -14.22
CA ASP A 65 -3.93 -13.72 -13.61
C ASP A 65 -4.24 -13.89 -12.11
N PRO A 66 -4.86 -15.02 -11.72
CA PRO A 66 -5.13 -15.35 -10.33
C PRO A 66 -3.87 -15.43 -9.45
N HIS A 67 -2.70 -15.76 -10.01
CA HIS A 67 -1.44 -15.85 -9.27
C HIS A 67 -0.97 -14.45 -8.88
N VAL A 68 -1.06 -13.49 -9.80
CA VAL A 68 -0.78 -12.07 -9.53
C VAL A 68 -1.78 -11.52 -8.51
N ARG A 69 -3.07 -11.88 -8.60
CA ARG A 69 -4.06 -11.49 -7.59
C ARG A 69 -3.69 -11.99 -6.19
N ASN A 70 -3.29 -13.26 -6.07
CA ASN A 70 -2.88 -13.85 -4.80
C ASN A 70 -1.59 -13.22 -4.27
N TRP A 71 -0.64 -12.92 -5.16
CA TRP A 71 0.57 -12.18 -4.80
C TRP A 71 0.24 -10.78 -4.28
N LEU A 72 -0.66 -10.05 -4.94
CA LEU A 72 -1.08 -8.72 -4.53
C LEU A 72 -1.72 -8.72 -3.14
N LEU A 73 -2.52 -9.75 -2.82
CA LEU A 73 -3.09 -9.92 -1.47
C LEU A 73 -1.99 -10.04 -0.42
N LYS A 74 -1.01 -10.93 -0.63
CA LYS A 74 0.12 -11.12 0.29
C LYS A 74 0.98 -9.87 0.45
N VAL A 75 1.21 -9.15 -0.66
CA VAL A 75 1.91 -7.87 -0.64
C VAL A 75 1.17 -6.84 0.19
N LYS A 76 -0.16 -6.76 0.04
CA LYS A 76 -0.97 -5.86 0.85
C LYS A 76 -0.87 -6.21 2.33
N ASP A 77 -0.94 -7.48 2.69
CA ASP A 77 -0.80 -7.94 4.07
C ASP A 77 0.56 -7.51 4.65
N ALA A 78 1.67 -7.76 3.94
CA ALA A 78 3.00 -7.36 4.38
C ALA A 78 3.18 -5.83 4.52
N VAL A 79 2.55 -5.04 3.63
CA VAL A 79 2.57 -3.56 3.73
C VAL A 79 1.76 -3.09 4.94
N LEU A 80 0.62 -3.72 5.23
CA LEU A 80 -0.17 -3.41 6.41
C LEU A 80 0.58 -3.78 7.70
N ASP A 81 1.25 -4.93 7.73
CA ASP A 81 2.10 -5.32 8.86
C ASP A 81 3.22 -4.30 9.12
N ALA A 82 3.80 -3.74 8.05
CA ALA A 82 4.77 -2.65 8.12
C ALA A 82 4.16 -1.37 8.69
N GLU A 83 2.97 -0.99 8.21
CA GLU A 83 2.26 0.19 8.72
C GLU A 83 1.87 0.06 10.20
N ASP A 84 1.41 -1.12 10.61
CA ASP A 84 1.04 -1.43 12.00
C ASP A 84 2.26 -1.35 12.92
N LEU A 85 3.41 -1.89 12.49
CA LEU A 85 4.67 -1.75 13.24
C LEU A 85 5.09 -0.27 13.38
N LEU A 86 4.96 0.53 12.33
CA LEU A 86 5.28 1.96 12.38
C LEU A 86 4.32 2.72 13.32
N ASP A 87 3.03 2.37 13.33
CA ASP A 87 2.05 2.97 14.23
C ASP A 87 2.33 2.60 15.70
N ASP A 88 2.73 1.35 15.95
CA ASP A 88 3.18 0.92 17.28
C ASP A 88 4.37 1.75 17.76
N ILE A 89 5.37 1.97 16.89
CA ILE A 89 6.55 2.79 17.21
C ILE A 89 6.14 4.25 17.51
N GLN A 90 5.27 4.85 16.70
CA GLN A 90 4.77 6.21 16.95
C GLN A 90 4.05 6.31 18.29
N LYS A 91 3.19 5.34 18.61
CA LYS A 91 2.48 5.26 19.89
C LYS A 91 3.44 5.14 21.07
N LEU A 92 4.47 4.30 20.94
CA LEU A 92 5.50 4.13 21.95
C LEU A 92 6.31 5.41 22.15
N SER A 93 6.72 6.07 21.07
CA SER A 93 7.40 7.36 21.12
C SER A 93 6.58 8.42 21.85
N LYS A 94 5.26 8.46 21.62
CA LYS A 94 4.37 9.42 22.30
C LYS A 94 4.21 9.12 23.79
N SER A 95 4.01 7.86 24.15
CA SER A 95 3.81 7.44 25.55
C SER A 95 5.00 7.73 26.47
N GLN A 96 6.20 7.79 25.90
CA GLN A 96 7.43 8.08 26.65
C GLN A 96 7.56 9.56 27.03
N VAL A 97 7.07 10.46 26.18
CA VAL A 97 7.03 11.91 26.47
C VAL A 97 6.10 12.21 27.65
N ASP A 98 4.99 11.48 27.76
CA ASP A 98 4.04 11.64 28.86
C ASP A 98 4.60 11.14 30.21
N THR A 99 5.44 10.09 30.20
CA THR A 99 6.06 9.55 31.43
C THR A 99 7.21 10.42 31.96
N GLU A 100 7.93 11.12 31.08
CA GLU A 100 8.95 12.10 31.50
C GLU A 100 8.33 13.39 32.08
N SER A 101 7.09 13.69 31.71
CA SER A 101 6.35 14.87 32.20
C SER A 101 5.83 14.71 33.64
N GLU A 102 5.53 13.48 34.08
CA GLU A 102 5.12 13.19 35.47
C GLU A 102 6.29 12.89 36.42
N SER A 103 7.51 12.72 35.88
CA SER A 103 8.71 12.39 36.66
C SER A 103 9.41 13.60 37.29
N GLN A 104 8.95 14.83 37.04
CA GLN A 104 9.57 16.05 37.60
C GLN A 104 9.05 16.46 39.00
N SER A 105 8.19 15.67 39.65
CA SER A 105 7.76 15.92 41.02
C SER A 105 8.08 14.75 41.95
N CYS A 106 9.37 14.49 42.20
CA CYS A 106 9.82 13.79 43.41
C CYS A 106 11.26 14.22 43.74
N LEU A 107 11.34 15.26 44.56
CA LEU A 107 12.52 15.75 45.25
C LEU A 107 13.23 14.63 46.04
N GLY A 108 14.53 14.47 45.82
CA GLY A 108 15.50 13.99 46.80
C GLY A 108 15.31 12.58 47.39
N CYS A 109 15.85 11.55 46.73
CA CYS A 109 16.21 10.29 47.39
C CYS A 109 17.42 9.66 46.67
N THR A 110 18.60 9.72 47.30
CA THR A 110 19.82 9.05 46.81
C THR A 110 19.81 7.59 47.26
N TYR A 111 19.09 6.72 46.55
CA TYR A 111 19.27 5.27 46.70
C TYR A 111 20.18 4.75 45.58
N LYS A 112 21.41 4.42 45.94
CA LYS A 112 22.26 3.57 45.10
C LYS A 112 21.73 2.14 45.20
N VAL A 113 20.86 1.74 44.28
CA VAL A 113 20.48 0.33 44.09
C VAL A 113 21.43 -0.29 43.07
N PRO A 114 22.11 -1.41 43.39
CA PRO A 114 23.06 -2.03 42.50
C PRO A 114 22.35 -2.78 41.37
N ASN A 115 22.59 -2.33 40.14
CA ASN A 115 22.62 -3.06 38.87
C ASN A 115 21.98 -4.48 38.86
N PHE A 116 20.65 -4.55 38.90
CA PHE A 116 19.91 -5.79 38.64
C PHE A 116 18.75 -5.54 37.66
N VAL A 117 19.09 -5.07 36.46
CA VAL A 117 18.16 -5.08 35.32
C VAL A 117 18.90 -5.65 34.10
N LYS A 118 19.10 -6.96 34.08
CA LYS A 118 19.67 -7.64 32.90
C LYS A 118 18.70 -7.70 31.71
N SER A 119 17.47 -7.22 31.86
CA SER A 119 16.61 -6.83 30.75
C SER A 119 15.85 -5.57 31.17
N SER A 120 16.29 -4.41 30.67
CA SER A 120 15.43 -3.23 30.76
C SER A 120 14.20 -3.48 29.90
N PRO A 121 12.97 -3.15 30.32
CA PRO A 121 11.76 -3.24 29.49
C PRO A 121 11.95 -2.55 28.12
N ILE A 122 12.81 -1.53 28.07
CA ILE A 122 13.20 -0.81 26.86
C ILE A 122 14.00 -1.71 25.91
N SER A 123 14.95 -2.50 26.41
CA SER A 123 15.78 -3.36 25.55
C SER A 123 15.01 -4.55 25.00
N SER A 124 14.03 -5.09 25.74
CA SER A 124 13.12 -6.12 25.22
C SER A 124 12.22 -5.57 24.13
N LEU A 125 11.69 -4.36 24.31
CA LEU A 125 10.82 -3.73 23.31
C LEU A 125 11.56 -3.36 22.03
N ASN A 126 12.79 -2.84 22.16
CA ASN A 126 13.67 -2.56 21.03
C ASN A 126 13.94 -3.82 20.21
N LYS A 127 14.29 -4.90 20.91
CA LYS A 127 14.53 -6.20 20.27
C LYS A 127 13.28 -6.73 19.57
N GLU A 128 12.10 -6.58 20.19
CA GLU A 128 10.82 -6.96 19.56
C GLU A 128 10.56 -6.15 18.29
N THR A 129 10.79 -4.83 18.31
CA THR A 129 10.61 -3.97 17.14
C THR A 129 11.58 -4.35 16.01
N GLU A 130 12.84 -4.65 16.34
CA GLU A 130 13.82 -5.12 15.35
C GLU A 130 13.43 -6.47 14.75
N CYS A 131 13.06 -7.45 15.58
CA CYS A 131 12.64 -8.78 15.10
C CYS A 131 11.40 -8.73 14.21
N ARG A 132 10.39 -7.92 14.56
CA ARG A 132 9.19 -7.74 13.72
C ARG A 132 9.55 -7.09 12.38
N MET A 133 10.42 -6.09 12.41
CA MET A 133 10.90 -5.41 11.20
C MET A 133 11.67 -6.36 10.28
N GLU A 134 12.53 -7.22 10.85
CA GLU A 134 13.26 -8.26 10.11
C GLU A 134 12.29 -9.25 9.44
N GLN A 135 11.26 -9.69 10.16
CA GLN A 135 10.25 -10.59 9.59
C GLN A 135 9.53 -9.97 8.38
N ILE A 136 9.12 -8.70 8.50
CA ILE A 136 8.46 -7.96 7.42
C ILE A 136 9.42 -7.78 6.23
N LEU A 137 10.70 -7.53 6.49
CA LEU A 137 11.72 -7.44 5.45
C LEU A 137 11.89 -8.75 4.68
N ASP A 138 11.92 -9.87 5.38
CA ASP A 138 12.03 -11.20 4.79
C ASP A 138 10.80 -11.50 3.92
N ASP A 139 9.60 -11.16 4.39
CA ASP A 139 8.36 -11.33 3.62
C ASP A 139 8.34 -10.46 2.36
N LEU A 140 8.70 -9.18 2.47
CA LEU A 140 8.79 -8.27 1.33
C LEU A 140 9.89 -8.69 0.34
N GLU A 141 11.00 -9.23 0.82
CA GLU A 141 12.07 -9.79 -0.02
C GLU A 141 11.60 -11.03 -0.77
N PHE A 142 10.95 -11.95 -0.07
CA PHE A 142 10.37 -13.14 -0.68
C PHE A 142 9.34 -12.77 -1.76
N LEU A 143 8.46 -11.82 -1.48
CA LEU A 143 7.46 -11.34 -2.44
C LEU A 143 8.09 -10.62 -3.63
N SER A 144 9.12 -9.82 -3.40
CA SER A 144 9.86 -9.16 -4.48
C SER A 144 10.58 -10.17 -5.39
N SER A 145 11.08 -11.28 -4.83
CA SER A 145 11.75 -12.33 -5.61
C SER A 145 10.82 -13.05 -6.60
N GLN A 146 9.53 -13.18 -6.28
CA GLN A 146 8.50 -13.81 -7.14
C GLN A 146 8.17 -13.00 -8.39
N ARG A 147 8.66 -11.77 -8.51
CA ARG A 147 8.34 -10.89 -9.65
C ARG A 147 8.66 -11.52 -11.01
N GLY A 148 9.73 -12.32 -11.09
CA GLY A 148 10.20 -12.94 -12.32
C GLY A 148 9.24 -14.02 -12.81
N ASP A 149 8.81 -14.87 -11.88
CA ASP A 149 7.89 -15.98 -12.14
C ASP A 149 6.48 -15.48 -12.52
N LEU A 150 6.09 -14.33 -11.95
CA LEU A 150 4.82 -13.67 -12.25
C LEU A 150 4.87 -12.75 -13.49
N GLY A 151 6.05 -12.60 -14.10
CA GLY A 151 6.26 -11.71 -15.25
C GLY A 151 5.91 -10.25 -14.98
N LEU A 152 6.03 -9.78 -13.73
CA LEU A 152 5.71 -8.41 -13.32
C LEU A 152 6.75 -7.40 -13.83
N LYS A 153 6.27 -6.35 -14.49
CA LYS A 153 7.10 -5.30 -15.07
C LYS A 153 7.13 -4.10 -14.13
N THR A 154 8.33 -3.57 -13.91
CA THR A 154 8.49 -2.27 -13.26
C THR A 154 7.96 -1.16 -14.16
N ALA A 155 7.39 -0.11 -13.58
CA ALA A 155 7.08 1.14 -14.28
C ALA A 155 8.39 1.82 -14.76
N SER A 156 9.01 1.28 -15.80
CA SER A 156 10.19 1.87 -16.41
C SER A 156 9.74 2.97 -17.37
N GLY A 157 9.95 4.22 -16.97
CA GLY A 157 10.05 5.33 -17.90
C GLY A 157 11.32 5.17 -18.74
N VAL A 158 11.14 5.23 -20.06
CA VAL A 158 12.17 5.39 -21.10
C VAL A 158 13.12 4.21 -21.32
N GLY A 159 12.63 3.22 -22.07
CA GLY A 159 13.44 2.51 -23.06
C GLY A 159 12.85 2.80 -24.44
N TYR A 160 13.56 3.55 -25.28
CA TYR A 160 13.27 3.62 -26.71
C TYR A 160 13.59 2.25 -27.32
N GLY A 161 12.65 1.33 -27.20
CA GLY A 161 12.69 -0.02 -27.73
C GLY A 161 11.37 -0.29 -28.42
N LEU A 162 11.33 0.07 -29.70
CA LEU A 162 10.21 -0.13 -30.60
C LEU A 162 9.84 -1.61 -30.63
N SER A 163 8.69 -1.97 -30.04
CA SER A 163 7.86 -3.10 -30.49
C SER A 163 6.46 -2.91 -29.94
N SER A 164 5.61 -2.41 -30.85
CA SER A 164 4.16 -2.68 -30.94
C SER A 164 3.83 -4.01 -30.28
N GLU A 165 2.90 -4.07 -29.32
CA GLU A 165 1.50 -4.28 -29.61
C GLU A 165 0.64 -3.76 -28.46
N LEU A 166 -0.10 -2.69 -28.75
CA LEU A 166 -1.19 -2.21 -27.92
C LEU A 166 -2.42 -3.06 -28.26
N PRO A 167 -3.08 -3.76 -27.31
CA PRO A 167 -4.43 -4.23 -27.55
C PRO A 167 -5.31 -2.99 -27.68
N GLN A 168 -5.82 -2.74 -28.89
CA GLN A 168 -6.72 -1.63 -29.16
C GLN A 168 -7.92 -1.69 -28.20
N LYS A 169 -7.95 -0.74 -27.27
CA LYS A 169 -9.12 -0.40 -26.47
C LYS A 169 -10.17 0.14 -27.43
N SER A 170 -11.23 -0.63 -27.68
CA SER A 170 -12.39 -0.18 -28.45
C SER A 170 -13.05 0.99 -27.70
N GLN A 171 -12.77 2.21 -28.15
CA GLN A 171 -13.55 3.38 -27.78
C GLN A 171 -14.73 3.49 -28.76
N THR A 172 -15.94 3.21 -28.30
CA THR A 172 -17.15 3.63 -29.01
C THR A 172 -17.49 5.06 -28.60
N THR A 173 -17.00 6.03 -29.36
CA THR A 173 -17.54 7.40 -29.34
C THR A 173 -18.66 7.46 -30.37
N SER A 174 -19.92 7.34 -29.93
CA SER A 174 -21.07 7.63 -30.79
C SER A 174 -21.41 9.11 -30.70
N LEU A 175 -20.72 9.93 -31.49
CA LEU A 175 -21.21 11.27 -31.85
C LEU A 175 -22.20 11.10 -32.99
N VAL A 176 -23.51 11.12 -32.68
CA VAL A 176 -24.56 11.20 -33.69
C VAL A 176 -24.58 12.62 -34.24
N VAL A 177 -23.83 12.83 -35.33
CA VAL A 177 -24.08 13.93 -36.28
C VAL A 177 -25.07 13.37 -37.29
N GLY A 178 -26.26 13.96 -37.31
CA GLY A 178 -27.37 13.52 -38.14
C GLY A 178 -27.02 13.53 -39.63
N THR A 179 -27.18 12.37 -40.24
CA THR A 179 -27.34 12.25 -41.68
C THR A 179 -28.72 11.64 -41.91
N ASP A 180 -29.54 12.32 -42.73
CA ASP A 180 -30.80 11.82 -43.26
C ASP A 180 -30.60 10.42 -43.85
N ILE A 181 -31.11 9.41 -43.15
CA ILE A 181 -31.27 8.06 -43.68
C ILE A 181 -32.74 7.94 -44.04
N TYR A 182 -33.02 8.20 -45.31
CA TYR A 182 -34.28 7.83 -45.93
C TYR A 182 -34.33 6.30 -46.09
N ASP A 183 -35.50 5.70 -45.85
CA ASP A 183 -35.84 4.28 -46.08
C ASP A 183 -35.70 3.27 -44.91
N ARG A 184 -36.19 3.60 -43.71
CA ARG A 184 -36.58 2.60 -42.68
C ARG A 184 -37.83 3.00 -41.88
N ASP A 185 -38.93 3.27 -42.58
CA ASP A 185 -40.20 3.65 -41.93
C ASP A 185 -41.03 2.45 -41.42
N HIS A 186 -40.75 1.22 -41.85
CA HIS A 186 -41.65 0.09 -41.55
C HIS A 186 -41.50 -0.56 -40.16
N ASP A 187 -40.40 -0.29 -39.44
CA ASP A 187 -40.16 -0.90 -38.12
C ASP A 187 -40.59 0.00 -36.94
N ARG A 188 -41.01 1.23 -37.22
CA ARG A 188 -41.38 2.23 -36.19
C ARG A 188 -42.81 2.07 -35.67
N GLU A 189 -43.69 1.46 -36.46
CA GLU A 189 -45.11 1.28 -36.10
C GLU A 189 -45.35 0.06 -35.19
N LEU A 190 -44.45 -0.93 -35.17
CA LEU A 190 -44.56 -2.11 -34.30
C LEU A 190 -44.28 -1.79 -32.82
N ILE A 191 -43.46 -0.78 -32.54
CA ILE A 191 -43.13 -0.38 -31.16
C ILE A 191 -44.29 0.42 -30.53
N PHE A 192 -44.96 1.26 -31.32
CA PHE A 192 -46.11 2.05 -30.83
C PHE A 192 -47.35 1.18 -30.52
N MET A 193 -47.53 0.06 -31.22
CA MET A 193 -48.67 -0.85 -31.00
C MET A 193 -48.52 -1.73 -29.75
N ALA A 194 -47.29 -1.99 -29.28
CA ALA A 194 -47.04 -2.78 -28.08
C ALA A 194 -47.31 -2.00 -26.77
N GLU A 195 -47.22 -0.67 -26.81
CA GLU A 195 -47.38 0.18 -25.62
C GLU A 195 -48.85 0.53 -25.32
N ILE A 196 -49.77 0.31 -26.28
CA ILE A 196 -51.22 0.50 -26.08
C ILE A 196 -51.90 -0.77 -25.49
N MET A 197 -51.30 -1.96 -25.60
CA MET A 197 -51.87 -3.20 -25.06
C MET A 197 -51.59 -3.47 -23.57
N ILE A 198 -50.67 -2.72 -22.92
CA ILE A 198 -50.32 -2.95 -21.51
C ILE A 198 -51.13 -2.06 -20.53
N ASN A 199 -51.82 -1.03 -21.01
CA ASN A 199 -52.58 -0.09 -20.18
C ASN A 199 -54.12 -0.18 -20.32
N ASN A 200 -54.67 -1.37 -20.62
CA ASN A 200 -56.10 -1.65 -20.45
C ASN A 200 -56.32 -2.96 -19.71
#